data_AF-A0A537J241-F1
#
_entry.id   AF-A0A537J241-F1
#
_cell.length_a   1.000
_cell.length_b   1.000
_cell.length_c   1.000
_cell.angle_alpha   90.00
_cell.angle_beta   90.00
_cell.angle_gamma   90.00
#
_symmetry.space_group_name_H-M   'P 1'
#
loop_
_entity.id
_entity.type
_entity.pdbx_description
1 polymer ?
#
loop_
_entity_poly.entity_id
_entity_poly.type
_entity_poly.pdbx_seq_one_letter_code
_entity_poly.pdbx_strand_id
1 'polypeptide(L)'
;RTILSEVAFHNIFFTDFDQKPFYSLQQLLRADSPRESDSTYLAILKDLHDTYEKIKDRNLDSFIIRKTAQGRYVGKSAVDMLRDATRSDIEAFLTYANDFFNMYTAKKFRLIESFAAWVALNAPYSYTEIENALFPIYKNKQALDKALPKYKYDILTGNVITNLALQAAALDYSKGVQHLDFVKTLAAATNDTAGKAVAHLLTAEFYHNHEKYKEAIDECDQTIKYSQDVKNRDYEAQAIIKKIYCLYKSGNFKDAIIFLESARVKLSDYRSAIGDNTYQKRLQSTCEYEGAIYYALGDYAAALKAYAQAIDINKKINSYDAILRNAEYYTFIGRVYNDQGKPKDALESFTSLSTIYWKNFDTLSWAKIQNDIAYS
;
A
#
# COMPACT_ATOMS: atom_id res chain seq x y z
N ARG A 1 6.13 -1.95 -25.13
CA ARG A 1 4.92 -2.64 -24.64
C ARG A 1 3.83 -1.58 -24.52
N THR A 2 2.62 -1.85 -24.99
CA THR A 2 1.53 -0.86 -24.96
C THR A 2 0.73 -0.97 -23.67
N ILE A 3 -0.09 0.05 -23.36
CA ILE A 3 -0.98 0.01 -22.18
C ILE A 3 -1.98 -1.14 -22.24
N LEU A 4 -2.37 -1.61 -23.43
CA LEU A 4 -3.22 -2.79 -23.62
C LEU A 4 -2.58 -4.06 -23.05
N SER A 5 -1.26 -4.20 -23.18
CA SER A 5 -0.52 -5.28 -22.54
C SER A 5 -0.55 -5.17 -21.03
N GLU A 6 -0.26 -4.00 -20.47
CA GLU A 6 -0.22 -3.78 -19.01
C GLU A 6 -1.57 -4.13 -18.35
N VAL A 7 -2.69 -3.63 -18.90
CA VAL A 7 -4.02 -3.99 -18.38
C VAL A 7 -4.32 -5.48 -18.54
N ALA A 8 -3.86 -6.13 -19.61
CA ALA A 8 -4.03 -7.57 -19.80
C ALA A 8 -3.20 -8.40 -18.81
N PHE A 9 -2.01 -7.95 -18.38
CA PHE A 9 -1.23 -8.61 -17.33
C PHE A 9 -1.90 -8.53 -15.97
N HIS A 10 -2.64 -7.46 -15.73
CA HIS A 10 -3.52 -7.34 -14.58
C HIS A 10 -4.84 -8.10 -14.76
N ASN A 11 -5.03 -8.91 -15.80
CA ASN A 11 -6.27 -9.68 -16.05
C ASN A 11 -7.50 -8.77 -16.25
N ILE A 12 -7.30 -7.59 -16.84
CA ILE A 12 -8.36 -6.65 -17.22
C ILE A 12 -8.66 -6.81 -18.72
N PHE A 13 -9.86 -7.32 -19.03
CA PHE A 13 -10.32 -7.53 -20.40
C PHE A 13 -11.62 -6.77 -20.63
N PHE A 14 -11.52 -5.61 -21.30
CA PHE A 14 -12.68 -4.85 -21.71
C PHE A 14 -13.34 -5.45 -22.94
N THR A 15 -14.67 -5.33 -23.00
CA THR A 15 -15.49 -5.83 -24.11
C THR A 15 -16.20 -4.70 -24.85
N ASP A 16 -16.59 -4.98 -26.09
CA ASP A 16 -17.54 -4.17 -26.85
C ASP A 16 -18.96 -4.24 -26.26
N PHE A 17 -19.89 -3.54 -26.90
CA PHE A 17 -21.30 -3.54 -26.49
C PHE A 17 -21.94 -4.95 -26.43
N ASP A 18 -21.50 -5.86 -27.31
CA ASP A 18 -21.98 -7.24 -27.43
C ASP A 18 -21.20 -8.24 -26.55
N GLN A 19 -20.38 -7.74 -25.62
CA GLN A 19 -19.53 -8.50 -24.70
C GLN A 19 -18.41 -9.32 -25.37
N LYS A 20 -17.99 -8.96 -26.58
CA LYS A 20 -16.81 -9.53 -27.22
C LYS A 20 -15.57 -8.76 -26.77
N PRO A 21 -14.47 -9.44 -26.36
CA PRO A 21 -13.27 -8.77 -25.91
C PRO A 21 -12.58 -8.02 -27.05
N PHE A 22 -12.12 -6.80 -26.79
CA PHE A 22 -11.37 -6.00 -27.78
C PHE A 22 -9.94 -6.52 -28.03
N TYR A 23 -9.39 -7.23 -27.05
CA TYR A 23 -8.03 -7.77 -27.06
C TYR A 23 -7.96 -9.02 -26.17
N SER A 24 -6.94 -9.84 -26.39
CA SER A 24 -6.64 -11.01 -25.54
C SER A 24 -5.15 -11.08 -25.21
N LEU A 25 -4.84 -11.69 -24.07
CA LEU A 25 -3.45 -11.86 -23.63
C LEU A 25 -2.64 -12.67 -24.66
N GLN A 26 -3.24 -13.66 -25.30
CA GLN A 26 -2.58 -14.48 -26.32
C GLN A 26 -2.18 -13.66 -27.56
N GLN A 27 -3.04 -12.76 -28.01
CA GLN A 27 -2.73 -11.86 -29.14
C GLN A 27 -1.60 -10.90 -28.76
N LEU A 28 -1.72 -10.23 -27.61
CA LEU A 28 -0.75 -9.24 -27.15
C LEU A 28 0.63 -9.86 -26.88
N LEU A 29 0.71 -11.08 -26.34
CA LEU A 29 1.98 -11.78 -26.13
C LEU A 29 2.71 -12.11 -27.43
N ARG A 30 1.99 -12.30 -28.53
CA ARG A 30 2.60 -12.70 -29.81
C ARG A 30 3.04 -11.51 -30.65
N ALA A 31 2.35 -10.37 -30.54
CA ALA A 31 2.52 -9.31 -31.51
C ALA A 31 2.20 -7.88 -31.00
N ASP A 32 2.23 -7.63 -29.69
CA ASP A 32 2.04 -6.28 -29.13
C ASP A 32 3.05 -5.27 -29.72
N SER A 33 2.58 -4.52 -30.71
CA SER A 33 3.29 -3.46 -31.39
C SER A 33 2.39 -2.24 -31.52
N PRO A 34 2.94 -1.01 -31.60
CA PRO A 34 2.14 0.19 -31.80
C PRO A 34 1.18 0.07 -32.99
N ARG A 35 1.63 -0.54 -34.10
CA ARG A 35 0.83 -0.71 -35.32
C ARG A 35 -0.36 -1.66 -35.14
N GLU A 36 -0.19 -2.73 -34.37
CA GLU A 36 -1.31 -3.66 -34.12
C GLU A 36 -2.32 -3.10 -33.13
N SER A 37 -1.84 -2.31 -32.16
CA SER A 37 -2.70 -1.60 -31.21
C SER A 37 -3.67 -0.63 -31.89
N ASP A 38 -3.29 -0.05 -33.04
CA ASP A 38 -4.12 0.87 -33.81
C ASP A 38 -5.47 0.25 -34.18
N SER A 39 -5.48 -1.03 -34.59
CA SER A 39 -6.71 -1.73 -34.95
C SER A 39 -7.67 -1.87 -33.76
N THR A 40 -7.13 -2.17 -32.58
CA THR A 40 -7.90 -2.27 -31.33
C THR A 40 -8.47 -0.92 -30.93
N TYR A 41 -7.68 0.16 -30.97
CA TYR A 41 -8.18 1.50 -30.66
C TYR A 41 -9.26 1.97 -31.64
N LEU A 42 -9.09 1.71 -32.94
CA LEU A 42 -10.12 2.02 -33.93
C LEU A 42 -11.42 1.26 -33.66
N ALA A 43 -11.35 -0.02 -33.28
CA ALA A 43 -12.53 -0.80 -32.91
C ALA A 43 -13.22 -0.24 -31.66
N ILE A 44 -12.44 0.16 -30.64
CA ILE A 44 -12.97 0.78 -29.42
C ILE A 44 -13.68 2.10 -29.76
N LEU A 45 -13.01 3.00 -30.49
CA LEU A 45 -13.58 4.30 -30.85
C LEU A 45 -14.85 4.17 -31.69
N LYS A 46 -14.88 3.20 -32.61
CA LYS A 46 -16.07 2.87 -33.39
C LYS A 46 -17.21 2.39 -32.49
N ASP A 47 -16.95 1.50 -31.52
CA ASP A 47 -17.98 1.01 -30.58
C ASP A 47 -18.57 2.14 -29.70
N LEU A 48 -17.72 3.09 -29.27
CA LEU A 48 -18.17 4.30 -28.55
C LEU A 48 -19.10 5.15 -29.42
N HIS A 49 -18.69 5.46 -30.64
CA HIS A 49 -19.46 6.28 -31.56
C HIS A 49 -20.77 5.61 -31.99
N ASP A 50 -20.72 4.32 -32.35
CA ASP A 50 -21.92 3.54 -32.73
C ASP A 50 -22.93 3.50 -31.57
N THR A 51 -22.45 3.45 -30.33
CA THR A 51 -23.34 3.51 -29.17
C THR A 51 -23.90 4.90 -28.93
N TYR A 52 -23.09 5.97 -29.08
CA TYR A 52 -23.59 7.34 -29.07
C TYR A 52 -24.77 7.51 -30.04
N GLU A 53 -24.61 7.06 -31.29
CA GLU A 53 -25.65 7.14 -32.32
C GLU A 53 -26.95 6.41 -31.93
N LYS A 54 -26.85 5.30 -31.17
CA LYS A 54 -28.02 4.55 -30.67
C LYS A 54 -28.74 5.24 -29.51
N ILE A 55 -28.05 6.09 -28.74
CA ILE A 55 -28.56 6.65 -27.48
C ILE A 55 -28.81 8.17 -27.51
N LYS A 56 -28.28 8.91 -28.50
CA LYS A 56 -28.28 10.39 -28.54
C LYS A 56 -29.66 11.04 -28.42
N ASP A 57 -30.71 10.39 -28.93
CA ASP A 57 -32.09 10.91 -28.92
C ASP A 57 -32.96 10.30 -27.81
N ARG A 58 -32.35 9.55 -26.88
CA ARG A 58 -33.07 8.92 -25.76
C ARG A 58 -33.09 9.82 -24.53
N ASN A 59 -34.05 9.57 -23.63
CA ASN A 59 -34.01 10.15 -22.30
C ASN A 59 -32.95 9.42 -21.46
N LEU A 60 -31.82 10.07 -21.20
CA LEU A 60 -30.66 9.50 -20.54
C LEU A 60 -30.54 9.93 -19.07
N ASP A 61 -29.90 9.09 -18.26
CA ASP A 61 -29.64 9.40 -16.86
C ASP A 61 -28.78 10.68 -16.72
N SER A 62 -29.17 11.55 -15.78
CA SER A 62 -28.47 12.80 -15.47
C SER A 62 -26.96 12.61 -15.21
N PHE A 63 -26.55 11.45 -14.69
CA PHE A 63 -25.17 11.10 -14.39
C PHE A 63 -24.26 11.12 -15.63
N ILE A 64 -24.75 10.65 -16.78
CA ILE A 64 -23.94 10.56 -18.02
C ILE A 64 -24.08 11.78 -18.93
N ILE A 65 -25.15 12.57 -18.79
CA ILE A 65 -25.37 13.80 -19.58
C ILE A 65 -24.89 15.08 -18.89
N ARG A 66 -24.62 15.05 -17.57
CA ARG A 66 -24.07 16.22 -16.86
C ARG A 66 -22.70 16.59 -17.43
N LYS A 67 -22.44 17.90 -17.53
CA LYS A 67 -21.12 18.41 -17.90
C LYS A 67 -20.18 18.27 -16.71
N THR A 68 -18.96 17.79 -16.96
CA THR A 68 -17.91 17.73 -15.94
C THR A 68 -17.52 19.15 -15.52
N ALA A 69 -17.38 19.33 -14.20
CA ALA A 69 -17.02 20.63 -13.63
C ALA A 69 -15.50 20.78 -13.45
N GLN A 70 -14.78 19.67 -13.48
CA GLN A 70 -13.35 19.56 -13.19
C GLN A 70 -12.71 18.46 -14.06
N GLY A 71 -11.38 18.32 -13.95
CA GLY A 71 -10.63 17.30 -14.68
C GLY A 71 -10.36 17.66 -16.14
N ARG A 72 -10.02 16.67 -16.96
CA ARG A 72 -9.55 16.89 -18.34
C ARG A 72 -10.63 17.25 -19.35
N TYR A 73 -11.91 17.05 -19.03
CA TYR A 73 -13.04 17.21 -19.96
C TYR A 73 -14.03 18.31 -19.59
N VAL A 74 -13.61 19.33 -18.82
CA VAL A 74 -14.48 20.41 -18.32
C VAL A 74 -15.43 20.92 -19.41
N GLY A 75 -16.74 20.94 -19.11
CA GLY A 75 -17.78 21.38 -20.04
C GLY A 75 -18.27 20.31 -21.03
N LYS A 76 -17.71 19.10 -20.99
CA LYS A 76 -18.19 17.92 -21.73
C LYS A 76 -18.84 16.90 -20.78
N SER A 77 -19.84 16.18 -21.27
CA SER A 77 -20.48 15.05 -20.60
C SER A 77 -19.85 13.72 -21.03
N ALA A 78 -20.23 12.63 -20.36
CA ALA A 78 -19.84 11.30 -20.82
C ALA A 78 -20.36 11.02 -22.24
N VAL A 79 -21.59 11.45 -22.55
CA VAL A 79 -22.19 11.30 -23.89
C VAL A 79 -21.43 12.07 -24.96
N ASP A 80 -20.95 13.29 -24.66
CA ASP A 80 -20.08 14.03 -25.59
C ASP A 80 -18.78 13.26 -25.85
N MET A 81 -18.21 12.66 -24.81
CA MET A 81 -16.99 11.87 -24.93
C MET A 81 -17.21 10.55 -25.66
N LEU A 82 -18.41 9.96 -25.64
CA LEU A 82 -18.72 8.82 -26.51
C LEU A 82 -18.68 9.19 -28.00
N ARG A 83 -19.09 10.42 -28.33
CA ARG A 83 -19.05 10.93 -29.71
C ARG A 83 -17.64 11.32 -30.15
N ASP A 84 -16.91 12.01 -29.28
CA ASP A 84 -15.70 12.78 -29.63
C ASP A 84 -14.39 12.14 -29.13
N ALA A 85 -14.42 11.00 -28.45
CA ALA A 85 -13.21 10.37 -27.91
C ALA A 85 -12.14 10.17 -28.98
N THR A 86 -10.90 10.41 -28.58
CA THR A 86 -9.71 10.17 -29.36
C THR A 86 -8.94 8.98 -28.79
N ARG A 87 -7.94 8.49 -29.52
CA ARG A 87 -7.02 7.48 -29.01
C ARG A 87 -6.41 7.86 -27.66
N SER A 88 -6.00 9.13 -27.49
CA SER A 88 -5.39 9.61 -26.24
C SER A 88 -6.34 9.52 -25.06
N ASP A 89 -7.65 9.68 -25.29
CA ASP A 89 -8.67 9.59 -24.24
C ASP A 89 -8.85 8.14 -23.78
N ILE A 90 -8.79 7.18 -24.72
CA ILE A 90 -8.82 5.75 -24.42
C ILE A 90 -7.54 5.33 -23.70
N GLU A 91 -6.37 5.77 -24.17
CA GLU A 91 -5.09 5.50 -23.50
C GLU A 91 -5.10 6.01 -22.06
N ALA A 92 -5.56 7.23 -21.83
CA ALA A 92 -5.72 7.78 -20.48
C ALA A 92 -6.65 6.94 -19.59
N PHE A 93 -7.80 6.50 -20.11
CA PHE A 93 -8.70 5.64 -19.37
C PHE A 93 -8.07 4.28 -19.04
N LEU A 94 -7.36 3.67 -20.00
CA LEU A 94 -6.68 2.39 -19.78
C LEU A 94 -5.52 2.54 -18.79
N THR A 95 -4.79 3.65 -18.80
CA THR A 95 -3.77 3.96 -17.77
C THR A 95 -4.41 4.10 -16.40
N TYR A 96 -5.54 4.79 -16.30
CA TYR A 96 -6.31 4.84 -15.04
C TYR A 96 -6.76 3.45 -14.60
N ALA A 97 -7.33 2.64 -15.50
CA ALA A 97 -7.77 1.29 -15.18
C ALA A 97 -6.60 0.38 -14.75
N ASN A 98 -5.42 0.57 -15.32
CA ASN A 98 -4.21 -0.13 -14.92
C ASN A 98 -3.77 0.24 -13.50
N ASP A 99 -3.75 1.55 -13.20
CA ASP A 99 -3.34 2.10 -11.91
C ASP A 99 -4.28 1.64 -10.77
N PHE A 100 -5.57 1.51 -11.07
CA PHE A 100 -6.61 1.06 -10.15
C PHE A 100 -7.12 -0.34 -10.51
N PHE A 101 -6.20 -1.25 -10.89
CA PHE A 101 -6.54 -2.55 -11.46
C PHE A 101 -7.52 -3.36 -10.61
N ASN A 102 -7.41 -3.28 -9.28
CA ASN A 102 -8.29 -3.97 -8.34
C ASN A 102 -9.79 -3.64 -8.54
N MET A 103 -10.14 -2.48 -9.10
CA MET A 103 -11.52 -2.13 -9.43
C MET A 103 -12.03 -2.78 -10.73
N TYR A 104 -11.10 -3.19 -11.60
CA TYR A 104 -11.38 -3.70 -12.93
C TYR A 104 -11.10 -5.20 -13.07
N THR A 105 -10.41 -5.81 -12.11
CA THR A 105 -10.12 -7.24 -12.10
C THR A 105 -11.34 -8.09 -11.77
N ALA A 106 -11.35 -9.32 -12.28
CA ALA A 106 -12.34 -10.37 -12.04
C ALA A 106 -13.73 -10.20 -12.68
N LYS A 107 -14.01 -9.12 -13.41
CA LYS A 107 -15.26 -8.96 -14.18
C LYS A 107 -14.98 -8.58 -15.63
N LYS A 108 -15.84 -9.03 -16.54
CA LYS A 108 -15.87 -8.53 -17.93
C LYS A 108 -16.64 -7.23 -17.93
N PHE A 109 -15.94 -6.12 -18.06
CA PHE A 109 -16.54 -4.80 -18.16
C PHE A 109 -16.71 -4.41 -19.62
N ARG A 110 -17.88 -3.89 -19.98
CA ARG A 110 -18.01 -3.16 -21.24
C ARG A 110 -17.17 -1.89 -21.13
N LEU A 111 -16.31 -1.67 -22.13
CA LEU A 111 -15.40 -0.53 -22.13
C LEU A 111 -16.20 0.76 -22.06
N ILE A 112 -17.25 0.85 -22.87
CA ILE A 112 -18.09 2.04 -22.98
C ILE A 112 -18.71 2.48 -21.65
N GLU A 113 -19.23 1.55 -20.86
CA GLU A 113 -19.85 1.87 -19.57
C GLU A 113 -18.80 2.35 -18.57
N SER A 114 -17.65 1.68 -18.57
CA SER A 114 -16.55 2.01 -17.67
C SER A 114 -15.93 3.36 -18.01
N PHE A 115 -15.75 3.64 -19.31
CA PHE A 115 -15.27 4.91 -19.84
C PHE A 115 -16.26 6.04 -19.56
N ALA A 116 -17.55 5.83 -19.85
CA ALA A 116 -18.59 6.83 -19.56
C ALA A 116 -18.69 7.14 -18.08
N ALA A 117 -18.64 6.13 -17.21
CA ALA A 117 -18.62 6.32 -15.76
C ALA A 117 -17.38 7.07 -15.29
N TRP A 118 -16.20 6.73 -15.82
CA TRP A 118 -14.96 7.44 -15.54
C TRP A 118 -15.04 8.93 -15.95
N VAL A 119 -15.56 9.23 -17.15
CA VAL A 119 -15.81 10.62 -17.59
C VAL A 119 -16.82 11.33 -16.68
N ALA A 120 -17.93 10.67 -16.35
CA ALA A 120 -18.94 11.25 -15.46
C ALA A 120 -18.41 11.55 -14.05
N LEU A 121 -17.35 10.85 -13.62
CA LEU A 121 -16.60 11.11 -12.39
C LEU A 121 -15.41 12.08 -12.60
N ASN A 122 -15.50 12.96 -13.60
CA ASN A 122 -14.53 13.99 -13.97
C ASN A 122 -13.21 13.46 -14.58
N ALA A 123 -13.14 12.20 -15.01
CA ALA A 123 -11.98 11.61 -15.65
C ALA A 123 -10.64 11.94 -14.95
N PRO A 124 -10.50 11.55 -13.66
CA PRO A 124 -9.32 11.86 -12.85
C PRO A 124 -8.02 11.43 -13.56
N TYR A 125 -6.95 12.20 -13.37
CA TYR A 125 -5.61 11.81 -13.76
C TYR A 125 -5.13 10.62 -12.92
N SER A 126 -4.59 9.61 -13.61
CA SER A 126 -3.95 8.47 -12.96
C SER A 126 -2.65 8.89 -12.27
N TYR A 127 -2.19 8.15 -11.26
CA TYR A 127 -0.92 8.47 -10.61
C TYR A 127 0.27 8.27 -11.56
N THR A 128 0.19 7.33 -12.52
CA THR A 128 1.14 7.17 -13.63
C THR A 128 1.17 8.39 -14.56
N GLU A 129 0.02 8.96 -14.92
CA GLU A 129 -0.02 10.19 -15.73
C GLU A 129 0.59 11.38 -14.98
N ILE A 130 0.32 11.50 -13.68
CA ILE A 130 0.86 12.55 -12.82
C ILE A 130 2.38 12.40 -12.68
N GLU A 131 2.86 11.18 -12.45
CA GLU A 131 4.29 10.88 -12.38
C GLU A 131 4.99 11.24 -13.68
N ASN A 132 4.50 10.75 -14.82
CA ASN A 132 5.08 11.03 -16.14
C ASN A 132 5.17 12.53 -16.44
N ALA A 133 4.18 13.32 -15.98
CA ALA A 133 4.14 14.75 -16.20
C ALA A 133 5.06 15.54 -15.24
N LEU A 134 5.17 15.12 -13.97
CA LEU A 134 5.79 15.92 -12.92
C LEU A 134 7.17 15.42 -12.48
N PHE A 135 7.45 14.12 -12.56
CA PHE A 135 8.75 13.55 -12.18
C PHE A 135 9.94 14.09 -13.00
N PRO A 136 9.84 14.35 -14.31
CA PRO A 136 10.98 14.93 -15.04
C PRO A 136 11.33 16.37 -14.61
N ILE A 137 10.38 17.07 -13.98
CA ILE A 137 10.48 18.51 -13.68
C ILE A 137 10.46 18.83 -12.19
N TYR A 138 10.28 17.86 -11.29
CA TYR A 138 9.98 18.13 -9.87
C TYR A 138 11.08 18.90 -9.14
N LYS A 139 12.34 18.78 -9.58
CA LYS A 139 13.47 19.53 -9.03
C LYS A 139 13.52 20.98 -9.50
N ASN A 140 12.85 21.31 -10.60
CA ASN A 140 12.71 22.68 -11.09
C ASN A 140 11.41 23.29 -10.56
N LYS A 141 11.53 24.05 -9.45
CA LYS A 141 10.38 24.66 -8.78
C LYS A 141 9.50 25.48 -9.73
N GLN A 142 10.07 26.30 -10.61
CA GLN A 142 9.29 27.12 -11.54
C GLN A 142 8.49 26.28 -12.54
N ALA A 143 9.10 25.21 -13.07
CA ALA A 143 8.42 24.30 -13.98
C ALA A 143 7.31 23.50 -13.26
N LEU A 144 7.59 23.02 -12.04
CA LEU A 144 6.63 22.31 -11.21
C LEU A 144 5.44 23.22 -10.84
N ASP A 145 5.68 24.43 -10.35
CA ASP A 145 4.62 25.39 -9.96
C ASP A 145 3.70 25.74 -11.15
N LYS A 146 4.25 25.74 -12.38
CA LYS A 146 3.48 25.96 -13.61
C LYS A 146 2.61 24.75 -13.99
N ALA A 147 3.11 23.52 -13.82
CA ALA A 147 2.43 22.30 -14.25
C ALA A 147 1.44 21.75 -13.20
N LEU A 148 1.77 21.90 -11.91
CA LEU A 148 1.05 21.30 -10.78
C LEU A 148 -0.44 21.66 -10.70
N PRO A 149 -0.90 22.90 -10.98
CA PRO A 149 -2.32 23.25 -10.85
C PRO A 149 -3.25 22.34 -11.65
N LYS A 150 -2.78 21.79 -12.78
CA LYS A 150 -3.54 20.85 -13.61
C LYS A 150 -3.89 19.55 -12.89
N TYR A 151 -3.01 19.08 -12.00
CA TYR A 151 -3.10 17.77 -11.33
C TYR A 151 -3.50 17.88 -9.87
N LYS A 152 -3.49 19.09 -9.30
CA LYS A 152 -3.64 19.33 -7.85
C LYS A 152 -4.88 18.69 -7.25
N TYR A 153 -6.03 18.76 -7.93
CA TYR A 153 -7.27 18.16 -7.43
C TYR A 153 -7.12 16.65 -7.26
N ASP A 154 -6.68 15.94 -8.31
CA ASP A 154 -6.54 14.49 -8.28
C ASP A 154 -5.44 14.02 -7.32
N ILE A 155 -4.38 14.80 -7.14
CA ILE A 155 -3.36 14.52 -6.13
C ILE A 155 -3.98 14.48 -4.72
N LEU A 156 -4.86 15.44 -4.42
CA LEU A 156 -5.48 15.58 -3.10
C LEU A 156 -6.62 14.59 -2.86
N THR A 157 -7.30 14.12 -3.89
CA THR A 157 -8.49 13.25 -3.75
C THR A 157 -8.26 11.79 -4.14
N GLY A 158 -7.23 11.50 -4.94
CA GLY A 158 -7.01 10.20 -5.59
C GLY A 158 -6.03 9.26 -4.89
N ASN A 159 -5.65 9.52 -3.63
CA ASN A 159 -4.58 8.78 -2.92
C ASN A 159 -3.26 8.70 -3.70
N VAL A 160 -2.97 9.71 -4.52
CA VAL A 160 -1.81 9.71 -5.44
C VAL A 160 -0.50 9.62 -4.66
N ILE A 161 -0.37 10.38 -3.57
CA ILE A 161 0.84 10.38 -2.73
C ILE A 161 1.13 8.98 -2.18
N THR A 162 0.10 8.29 -1.67
CA THR A 162 0.25 6.93 -1.13
C THR A 162 0.66 5.94 -2.21
N ASN A 163 -0.04 5.94 -3.36
CA ASN A 163 0.23 4.99 -4.44
C ASN A 163 1.63 5.18 -5.04
N LEU A 164 2.06 6.42 -5.29
CA LEU A 164 3.41 6.69 -5.76
C LEU A 164 4.45 6.27 -4.71
N ALA A 165 4.29 6.63 -3.44
CA ALA A 165 5.24 6.23 -2.40
C ALA A 165 5.41 4.70 -2.30
N LEU A 166 4.34 3.92 -2.47
CA LEU A 166 4.40 2.46 -2.45
C LEU A 166 5.20 1.87 -3.63
N GLN A 167 5.21 2.53 -4.80
CA GLN A 167 5.97 2.06 -5.96
C GLN A 167 7.48 2.04 -5.73
N ALA A 168 7.98 2.89 -4.82
CA ALA A 168 9.40 2.95 -4.49
C ALA A 168 9.97 1.60 -4.02
N ALA A 169 9.15 0.76 -3.38
CA ALA A 169 9.59 -0.56 -2.89
C ALA A 169 9.99 -1.55 -4.00
N ALA A 170 9.51 -1.33 -5.23
CA ALA A 170 9.85 -2.15 -6.39
C ALA A 170 11.09 -1.64 -7.15
N LEU A 171 11.64 -0.48 -6.77
CA LEU A 171 12.78 0.15 -7.41
C LEU A 171 14.09 -0.25 -6.74
N ASP A 172 15.21 -0.14 -7.48
CA ASP A 172 16.53 -0.18 -6.85
C ASP A 172 16.68 0.98 -5.85
N TYR A 173 17.53 0.79 -4.84
CA TYR A 173 17.67 1.73 -3.73
C TYR A 173 17.81 3.20 -4.18
N SER A 174 18.66 3.46 -5.18
CA SER A 174 18.94 4.82 -5.64
C SER A 174 17.72 5.48 -6.28
N LYS A 175 16.99 4.74 -7.12
CA LYS A 175 15.76 5.20 -7.75
C LYS A 175 14.61 5.31 -6.75
N GLY A 176 14.52 4.38 -5.80
CA GLY A 176 13.54 4.43 -4.72
C GLY A 176 13.66 5.70 -3.88
N VAL A 177 14.88 6.06 -3.47
CA VAL A 177 15.14 7.33 -2.76
C VAL A 177 14.75 8.54 -3.62
N GLN A 178 15.13 8.56 -4.90
CA GLN A 178 14.75 9.65 -5.80
C GLN A 178 13.23 9.75 -6.00
N HIS A 179 12.54 8.62 -6.10
CA HIS A 179 11.09 8.57 -6.27
C HIS A 179 10.38 9.05 -4.99
N LEU A 180 10.86 8.67 -3.80
CA LEU A 180 10.31 9.17 -2.53
C LEU A 180 10.58 10.66 -2.31
N ASP A 181 11.71 11.18 -2.78
CA ASP A 181 12.00 12.61 -2.83
C ASP A 181 11.01 13.38 -3.73
N PHE A 182 10.68 12.82 -4.90
CA PHE A 182 9.60 13.33 -5.76
C PHE A 182 8.25 13.36 -5.03
N VAL A 183 7.86 12.25 -4.39
CA VAL A 183 6.57 12.15 -3.70
C VAL A 183 6.46 13.14 -2.54
N LYS A 184 7.52 13.29 -1.73
CA LYS A 184 7.58 14.30 -0.67
C LYS A 184 7.51 15.73 -1.23
N THR A 185 8.19 15.99 -2.35
CA THR A 185 8.10 17.29 -3.05
C THR A 185 6.68 17.58 -3.51
N LEU A 186 5.98 16.57 -4.05
CA LEU A 186 4.60 16.71 -4.51
C LEU A 186 3.65 17.05 -3.36
N ALA A 187 3.72 16.30 -2.26
CA ALA A 187 2.92 16.56 -1.06
C ALA A 187 3.21 17.96 -0.45
N ALA A 188 4.46 18.40 -0.52
CA ALA A 188 4.85 19.75 -0.11
C ALA A 188 4.24 20.83 -1.00
N ALA A 189 4.37 20.69 -2.31
CA ALA A 189 3.91 21.68 -3.29
C ALA A 189 2.38 21.80 -3.36
N THR A 190 1.64 20.73 -3.05
CA THR A 190 0.16 20.77 -2.98
C THR A 190 -0.37 21.27 -1.64
N ASN A 191 0.50 21.49 -0.64
CA ASN A 191 0.13 21.74 0.76
C ASN A 191 -0.73 20.62 1.37
N ASP A 192 -0.47 19.37 0.97
CA ASP A 192 -1.17 18.21 1.49
C ASP A 192 -0.52 17.72 2.79
N THR A 193 -1.02 18.17 3.94
CA THR A 193 -0.46 17.74 5.24
C THR A 193 -0.70 16.26 5.51
N ALA A 194 -1.82 15.69 5.05
CA ALA A 194 -2.08 14.25 5.18
C ALA A 194 -1.16 13.44 4.25
N GLY A 195 -0.97 13.91 3.02
CA GLY A 195 0.00 13.41 2.06
C GLY A 195 1.43 13.43 2.61
N LYS A 196 1.84 14.53 3.27
CA LYS A 196 3.16 14.60 3.93
C LYS A 196 3.31 13.50 4.98
N ALA A 197 2.31 13.30 5.85
CA ALA A 197 2.36 12.26 6.88
C ALA A 197 2.58 10.86 6.27
N VAL A 198 1.80 10.48 5.26
CA VAL A 198 1.92 9.15 4.63
C VAL A 198 3.19 9.01 3.77
N ALA A 199 3.62 10.07 3.08
CA ALA A 199 4.87 10.05 2.31
C ALA A 199 6.09 9.80 3.22
N HIS A 200 6.15 10.48 4.36
CA HIS A 200 7.20 10.25 5.36
C HIS A 200 7.10 8.85 5.98
N LEU A 201 5.88 8.33 6.22
CA LEU A 201 5.69 7.00 6.82
C LEU A 201 6.21 5.89 5.91
N LEU A 202 5.87 5.97 4.62
CA LEU A 202 6.31 5.03 3.60
C LEU A 202 7.80 5.19 3.28
N THR A 203 8.34 6.40 3.39
CA THR A 203 9.79 6.63 3.31
C THR A 203 10.53 5.97 4.48
N ALA A 204 9.99 6.06 5.70
CA ALA A 204 10.54 5.38 6.87
C ALA A 204 10.51 3.85 6.68
N GLU A 205 9.44 3.31 6.09
CA GLU A 205 9.36 1.89 5.74
C GLU A 205 10.38 1.47 4.69
N PHE A 206 10.55 2.29 3.65
CA PHE A 206 11.56 2.04 2.63
C PHE A 206 12.97 2.00 3.24
N TYR A 207 13.33 2.95 4.10
CA TYR A 207 14.63 2.96 4.77
C TYR A 207 14.80 1.80 5.75
N HIS A 208 13.77 1.46 6.52
CA HIS A 208 13.75 0.28 7.38
C HIS A 208 14.06 -0.98 6.57
N ASN A 209 13.37 -1.22 5.46
CA ASN A 209 13.57 -2.39 4.61
C ASN A 209 14.98 -2.47 3.99
N HIS A 210 15.71 -1.35 3.95
CA HIS A 210 17.11 -1.26 3.50
C HIS A 210 18.11 -1.11 4.65
N GLU A 211 17.69 -1.38 5.88
CA GLU A 211 18.51 -1.30 7.11
C GLU A 211 19.10 0.09 7.39
N LYS A 212 18.50 1.14 6.82
CA LYS A 212 18.84 2.56 7.04
C LYS A 212 18.08 3.11 8.24
N TYR A 213 18.36 2.57 9.42
CA TYR A 213 17.56 2.82 10.62
C TYR A 213 17.62 4.27 11.11
N LYS A 214 18.76 4.96 10.91
CA LYS A 214 18.88 6.37 11.30
C LYS A 214 17.98 7.26 10.45
N GLU A 215 18.02 7.08 9.14
CA GLU A 215 17.17 7.79 8.19
C GLU A 215 15.69 7.44 8.41
N ALA A 216 15.37 6.18 8.70
CA ALA A 216 14.01 5.78 9.05
C ALA A 216 13.49 6.47 10.31
N ILE A 217 14.34 6.67 11.33
CA ILE A 217 13.97 7.42 12.55
C ILE A 217 13.63 8.87 12.24
N ASP A 218 14.43 9.55 11.41
CA ASP A 218 14.19 10.94 11.02
C ASP A 218 12.85 11.08 10.28
N GLU A 219 12.54 10.14 9.38
CA GLU A 219 11.29 10.10 8.66
C GLU A 219 10.10 9.78 9.58
N CYS A 220 10.25 8.87 10.54
CA CYS A 220 9.24 8.62 11.58
C CYS A 220 8.92 9.89 12.38
N ASP A 221 9.91 10.72 12.71
CA ASP A 221 9.69 11.98 13.44
C ASP A 221 8.88 12.98 12.62
N GLN A 222 9.14 13.06 11.30
CA GLN A 222 8.29 13.86 10.41
C GLN A 222 6.87 13.29 10.33
N THR A 223 6.69 11.97 10.23
CA THR A 223 5.35 11.37 10.25
C THR A 223 4.60 11.68 11.54
N ILE A 224 5.25 11.55 12.71
CA ILE A 224 4.63 11.85 14.01
C ILE A 224 4.14 13.30 14.02
N LYS A 225 5.00 14.26 13.63
CA LYS A 225 4.66 15.68 13.57
C LYS A 225 3.45 15.94 12.66
N TYR A 226 3.50 15.52 11.40
CA TYR A 226 2.40 15.77 10.47
C TYR A 226 1.12 15.04 10.85
N SER A 227 1.22 13.83 11.40
CA SER A 227 0.06 13.07 11.86
C SER A 227 -0.63 13.74 13.05
N GLN A 228 0.12 14.40 13.93
CA GLN A 228 -0.46 15.22 14.99
C GLN A 228 -1.20 16.44 14.43
N ASP A 229 -0.62 17.14 13.45
CA ASP A 229 -1.23 18.29 12.80
C ASP A 229 -2.58 17.94 12.15
N VAL A 230 -2.67 16.78 11.47
CA VAL A 230 -3.92 16.30 10.86
C VAL A 230 -4.77 15.42 11.78
N LYS A 231 -4.36 15.24 13.04
CA LYS A 231 -5.01 14.35 14.03
C LYS A 231 -5.19 12.90 13.53
N ASN A 232 -4.31 12.42 12.66
CA ASN A 232 -4.32 11.04 12.18
C ASN A 232 -3.63 10.13 13.21
N ARG A 233 -4.45 9.51 14.05
CA ARG A 233 -4.00 8.69 15.18
C ARG A 233 -3.35 7.37 14.77
N ASP A 234 -3.76 6.78 13.64
CA ASP A 234 -3.16 5.54 13.17
C ASP A 234 -1.75 5.77 12.61
N TYR A 235 -1.55 6.78 11.75
CA TYR A 235 -0.20 7.10 11.26
C TYR A 235 0.76 7.50 12.37
N GLU A 236 0.29 8.24 13.37
CA GLU A 236 1.09 8.57 14.53
C GLU A 236 1.54 7.31 15.31
N ALA A 237 0.61 6.39 15.59
CA ALA A 237 0.93 5.13 16.27
C ALA A 237 1.87 4.25 15.44
N GLN A 238 1.65 4.16 14.12
CA GLN A 238 2.51 3.43 13.19
C GLN A 238 3.95 3.95 13.21
N ALA A 239 4.13 5.26 13.11
CA ALA A 239 5.44 5.88 13.11
C ALA A 239 6.20 5.66 14.44
N ILE A 240 5.50 5.74 15.57
CA ILE A 240 6.09 5.46 16.88
C ILE A 240 6.58 4.01 16.96
N ILE A 241 5.74 3.05 16.57
CA ILE A 241 6.10 1.63 16.60
C ILE A 241 7.26 1.32 15.67
N LYS A 242 7.26 1.91 14.46
CA LYS A 242 8.38 1.78 13.52
C LYS A 242 9.66 2.42 14.06
N LYS A 243 9.55 3.57 14.74
CA LYS A 243 10.68 4.22 15.41
C LYS A 243 11.27 3.35 16.52
N ILE A 244 10.43 2.70 17.34
CA ILE A 244 10.88 1.74 18.38
C ILE A 244 11.71 0.63 17.76
N TYR A 245 11.22 0.02 16.68
CA TYR A 245 11.96 -1.01 15.97
C TYR A 245 13.31 -0.50 15.46
N CYS A 246 13.34 0.68 14.83
CA CYS A 246 14.58 1.24 14.28
C CYS A 246 15.59 1.60 15.39
N LEU A 247 15.12 2.09 16.54
CA LEU A 247 15.96 2.35 17.72
C LEU A 247 16.53 1.05 18.29
N TYR A 248 15.71 0.01 18.42
CA TYR A 248 16.15 -1.33 18.80
C TYR A 248 17.26 -1.85 17.88
N LYS A 249 17.03 -1.80 16.56
CA LYS A 249 18.01 -2.27 15.57
C LYS A 249 19.29 -1.43 15.53
N SER A 250 19.21 -0.17 15.94
CA SER A 250 20.37 0.71 16.09
C SER A 250 21.09 0.57 17.44
N GLY A 251 20.62 -0.32 18.32
CA GLY A 251 21.18 -0.51 19.67
C GLY A 251 20.84 0.62 20.66
N ASN A 252 19.96 1.56 20.28
CA ASN A 252 19.55 2.65 21.13
C ASN A 252 18.36 2.23 22.01
N PHE A 253 18.63 1.32 22.95
CA PHE A 253 17.59 0.71 23.79
C PHE A 253 16.95 1.71 24.76
N LYS A 254 17.70 2.71 25.24
CA LYS A 254 17.19 3.73 26.17
C LYS A 254 16.06 4.52 25.54
N ASP A 255 16.28 5.04 24.34
CA ASP A 255 15.24 5.79 23.64
C ASP A 255 14.10 4.86 23.21
N ALA A 256 14.39 3.62 22.82
CA ALA A 256 13.36 2.65 22.46
C ALA A 256 12.37 2.40 23.61
N ILE A 257 12.86 2.28 24.85
CA ILE A 257 12.02 2.14 26.05
C ILE A 257 11.16 3.39 26.28
N ILE A 258 11.71 4.60 26.12
CA ILE A 258 10.90 5.83 26.22
C ILE A 258 9.74 5.82 25.21
N PHE A 259 10.00 5.38 23.98
CA PHE A 259 8.97 5.31 22.95
C PHE A 259 7.97 4.17 23.15
N LEU A 260 8.35 3.04 23.75
CA LEU A 260 7.40 1.98 24.15
C LEU A 260 6.33 2.52 25.09
N GLU A 261 6.74 3.32 26.07
CA GLU A 261 5.85 3.90 27.06
C GLU A 261 4.92 4.91 26.41
N SER A 262 5.48 5.76 25.53
CA SER A 262 4.67 6.66 24.69
C SER A 262 3.68 5.91 23.79
N ALA A 263 4.06 4.76 23.23
CA ALA A 263 3.19 3.96 22.37
C ALA A 263 2.01 3.39 23.17
N ARG A 264 2.25 2.86 24.37
CA ARG A 264 1.21 2.31 25.26
C ARG A 264 0.18 3.36 25.64
N VAL A 265 0.61 4.56 26.05
CA VAL A 265 -0.28 5.67 26.39
C VAL A 265 -1.12 6.07 25.18
N LYS A 266 -0.48 6.35 24.05
CA LYS A 266 -1.19 6.78 22.83
C LYS A 266 -2.14 5.73 22.29
N LEU A 267 -1.76 4.45 22.28
CA LEU A 267 -2.65 3.37 21.82
C LEU A 267 -3.89 3.26 22.71
N SER A 268 -3.74 3.44 24.02
CA SER A 268 -4.89 3.47 24.94
C SER A 268 -5.84 4.62 24.59
N ASP A 269 -5.32 5.82 24.37
CA ASP A 269 -6.10 7.00 24.01
C ASP A 269 -6.73 6.91 22.61
N TYR A 270 -6.05 6.24 21.67
CA TYR A 270 -6.44 6.20 20.26
C TYR A 270 -7.35 5.03 19.92
N ARG A 271 -7.59 4.12 20.86
CA ARG A 271 -8.33 2.86 20.62
C ARG A 271 -9.68 3.07 19.94
N SER A 272 -10.46 4.06 20.37
CA SER A 272 -11.76 4.37 19.77
C SER A 272 -11.65 4.89 18.33
N ALA A 273 -10.58 5.63 18.01
CA ALA A 273 -10.36 6.22 16.70
C ALA A 273 -9.80 5.22 15.68
N ILE A 274 -8.93 4.29 16.10
CA ILE A 274 -8.28 3.33 15.20
C ILE A 274 -9.04 1.99 15.11
N GLY A 275 -9.97 1.75 16.03
CA GLY A 275 -10.75 0.52 16.13
C GLY A 275 -9.99 -0.64 16.78
N ASP A 276 -10.73 -1.59 17.34
CA ASP A 276 -10.18 -2.67 18.16
C ASP A 276 -9.18 -3.55 17.39
N ASN A 277 -9.48 -3.92 16.14
CA ASN A 277 -8.59 -4.76 15.35
C ASN A 277 -7.21 -4.10 15.13
N THR A 278 -7.21 -2.82 14.75
CA THR A 278 -5.97 -2.04 14.56
C THR A 278 -5.24 -1.88 15.88
N TYR A 279 -5.97 -1.53 16.95
CA TYR A 279 -5.41 -1.43 18.30
C TYR A 279 -4.67 -2.71 18.72
N GLN A 280 -5.31 -3.89 18.58
CA GLN A 280 -4.68 -5.16 18.94
C GLN A 280 -3.40 -5.41 18.14
N LYS A 281 -3.41 -5.16 16.82
CA LYS A 281 -2.21 -5.33 15.97
C LYS A 281 -1.07 -4.40 16.40
N ARG A 282 -1.37 -3.13 16.70
CA ARG A 282 -0.36 -2.16 17.14
C ARG A 282 0.19 -2.50 18.53
N LEU A 283 -0.68 -2.93 19.44
CA LEU A 283 -0.29 -3.34 20.79
C LEU A 283 0.58 -4.60 20.74
N GLN A 284 0.23 -5.57 19.90
CA GLN A 284 1.03 -6.76 19.66
C GLN A 284 2.44 -6.41 19.20
N SER A 285 2.59 -5.53 18.20
CA SER A 285 3.92 -5.13 17.71
C SER A 285 4.72 -4.38 18.77
N THR A 286 4.04 -3.59 19.61
CA THR A 286 4.67 -2.91 20.76
C THR A 286 5.25 -3.92 21.75
N CYS A 287 4.46 -4.94 22.14
CA CYS A 287 4.91 -6.01 23.03
C CYS A 287 6.03 -6.88 22.40
N GLU A 288 5.97 -7.13 21.10
CA GLU A 288 7.03 -7.86 20.36
C GLU A 288 8.37 -7.14 20.46
N TYR A 289 8.40 -5.84 20.19
CA TYR A 289 9.63 -5.05 20.23
C TYR A 289 10.13 -4.86 21.66
N GLU A 290 9.24 -4.70 22.63
CA GLU A 290 9.61 -4.70 24.05
C GLU A 290 10.29 -6.00 24.48
N GLY A 291 9.73 -7.14 24.08
CA GLY A 291 10.35 -8.44 24.32
C GLY A 291 11.76 -8.52 23.74
N ALA A 292 11.92 -8.06 22.49
CA ALA A 292 13.22 -8.05 21.81
C ALA A 292 14.23 -7.10 22.45
N ILE A 293 13.80 -5.91 22.88
CA ILE A 293 14.64 -4.91 23.54
C ILE A 293 15.14 -5.44 24.88
N TYR A 294 14.24 -5.94 25.74
CA TYR A 294 14.64 -6.45 27.05
C TYR A 294 15.50 -7.71 26.93
N TYR A 295 15.22 -8.57 25.94
CA TYR A 295 16.07 -9.72 25.65
C TYR A 295 17.50 -9.28 25.29
N ALA A 296 17.65 -8.28 24.41
CA ALA A 296 18.96 -7.75 24.03
C ALA A 296 19.69 -7.07 25.21
N LEU A 297 18.96 -6.55 26.19
CA LEU A 297 19.51 -6.00 27.45
C LEU A 297 19.84 -7.07 28.49
N GLY A 298 19.48 -8.34 28.27
CA GLY A 298 19.65 -9.43 29.22
C GLY A 298 18.59 -9.47 30.34
N ASP A 299 17.58 -8.60 30.31
CA ASP A 299 16.44 -8.67 31.23
C ASP A 299 15.42 -9.71 30.73
N TYR A 300 15.77 -10.98 30.92
CA TYR A 300 14.96 -12.09 30.48
C TYR A 300 13.58 -12.13 31.16
N ALA A 301 13.46 -11.62 32.39
CA ALA A 301 12.17 -11.60 33.09
C ALA A 301 11.19 -10.63 32.41
N ALA A 302 11.64 -9.41 32.08
CA ALA A 302 10.84 -8.45 31.34
C ALA A 302 10.53 -8.94 29.92
N ALA A 303 11.50 -9.56 29.24
CA ALA A 303 11.32 -10.11 27.90
C ALA A 303 10.24 -11.21 27.87
N LEU A 304 10.31 -12.18 28.79
CA LEU A 304 9.31 -13.25 28.93
C LEU A 304 7.90 -12.69 29.15
N LYS A 305 7.77 -11.67 30.01
CA LYS A 305 6.48 -11.01 30.27
C LYS A 305 5.92 -10.33 29.02
N ALA A 306 6.75 -9.63 28.26
CA ALA A 306 6.34 -8.94 27.03
C ALA A 306 5.91 -9.94 25.94
N TYR A 307 6.67 -11.02 25.73
CA TYR A 307 6.30 -12.07 24.78
C TYR A 307 5.02 -12.82 25.19
N ALA A 308 4.82 -13.08 26.49
CA ALA A 308 3.56 -13.67 26.97
C ALA A 308 2.35 -12.77 26.68
N GLN A 309 2.49 -11.45 26.83
CA GLN A 309 1.45 -10.49 26.44
C GLN A 309 1.20 -10.49 24.94
N ALA A 310 2.25 -10.52 24.12
CA ALA A 310 2.12 -10.60 22.65
C ALA A 310 1.36 -11.88 22.22
N ILE A 311 1.62 -13.02 22.86
CA ILE A 311 0.91 -14.29 22.62
C ILE A 311 -0.59 -14.16 22.97
N ASP A 312 -0.93 -13.56 24.11
CA ASP A 312 -2.32 -13.34 24.51
C ASP A 312 -3.07 -12.44 23.51
N ILE A 313 -2.39 -11.40 23.00
CA ILE A 313 -2.95 -10.53 21.97
C ILE A 313 -3.11 -11.29 20.65
N ASN A 314 -2.13 -12.11 20.24
CA ASN A 314 -2.24 -12.92 19.03
C ASN A 314 -3.42 -13.90 19.08
N LYS A 315 -3.75 -14.45 20.25
CA LYS A 315 -4.97 -15.25 20.46
C LYS A 315 -6.25 -14.45 20.23
N LYS A 316 -6.26 -13.15 20.60
CA LYS A 316 -7.39 -12.24 20.35
C LYS A 316 -7.50 -11.83 18.88
N ILE A 317 -6.36 -11.62 18.20
CA ILE A 317 -6.33 -11.31 16.76
C ILE A 317 -6.78 -12.52 15.94
N ASN A 318 -6.37 -13.73 16.34
CA ASN A 318 -6.76 -15.02 15.74
C ASN A 318 -6.64 -15.06 14.20
N SER A 319 -5.57 -14.47 13.67
CA SER A 319 -5.23 -14.57 12.25
C SER A 319 -4.09 -15.56 12.04
N TYR A 320 -3.98 -16.07 10.81
CA TYR A 320 -2.88 -16.95 10.41
C TYR A 320 -1.51 -16.34 10.75
N ASP A 321 -1.29 -15.08 10.35
CA ASP A 321 -0.04 -14.35 10.60
C ASP A 321 0.25 -14.18 12.10
N ALA A 322 -0.78 -13.86 12.90
CA ALA A 322 -0.64 -13.73 14.35
C ALA A 322 -0.24 -15.04 15.03
N ILE A 323 -0.80 -16.17 14.58
CA ILE A 323 -0.45 -17.49 15.10
C ILE A 323 1.00 -17.84 14.68
N LEU A 324 1.38 -17.55 13.44
CA LEU A 324 2.73 -17.81 12.95
C LEU A 324 3.78 -16.99 13.73
N ARG A 325 3.47 -15.74 14.08
CA ARG A 325 4.35 -14.88 14.91
C ARG A 325 4.64 -15.46 16.29
N ASN A 326 3.71 -16.22 16.88
CA ASN A 326 3.98 -16.89 18.15
C ASN A 326 5.16 -17.88 18.07
N ALA A 327 5.49 -18.37 16.88
CA ALA A 327 6.62 -19.28 16.71
C ALA A 327 7.95 -18.64 17.15
N GLU A 328 8.17 -17.37 16.78
CA GLU A 328 9.35 -16.62 17.18
C GLU A 328 9.40 -16.49 18.71
N TYR A 329 8.27 -16.13 19.34
CA TYR A 329 8.18 -15.95 20.79
C TYR A 329 8.44 -17.23 21.56
N TYR A 330 7.83 -18.35 21.15
CA TYR A 330 8.06 -19.64 21.79
C TYR A 330 9.50 -20.11 21.64
N THR A 331 10.16 -19.79 20.51
CA THR A 331 11.59 -20.07 20.33
C THR A 331 12.41 -19.32 21.39
N PHE A 332 12.15 -18.03 21.58
CA PHE A 332 12.84 -17.23 22.59
C PHE A 332 12.57 -17.72 24.01
N ILE A 333 11.30 -17.93 24.36
CA ILE A 333 10.89 -18.38 25.69
C ILE A 333 11.55 -19.72 26.03
N GLY A 334 11.51 -20.69 25.11
CA GLY A 334 12.10 -22.01 25.34
C GLY A 334 13.61 -21.97 25.57
N ARG A 335 14.33 -21.18 24.77
CA ARG A 335 15.79 -20.99 24.95
C ARG A 335 16.13 -20.34 26.28
N VAL A 336 15.42 -19.27 26.65
CA VAL A 336 15.61 -18.59 27.93
C VAL A 336 15.38 -19.55 29.11
N TYR A 337 14.37 -20.40 29.04
CA TYR A 337 14.12 -21.38 30.09
C TYR A 337 15.21 -22.46 30.18
N ASN A 338 15.73 -22.95 29.05
CA ASN A 338 16.87 -23.86 29.05
C ASN A 338 18.11 -23.20 29.66
N ASP A 339 18.42 -21.96 29.28
CA ASP A 339 19.55 -21.20 29.82
C ASP A 339 19.42 -20.96 31.33
N GLN A 340 18.19 -20.87 31.85
CA GLN A 340 17.88 -20.77 33.27
C GLN A 340 17.85 -22.12 34.02
N GLY A 341 18.12 -23.24 33.35
CA GLY A 341 18.05 -24.57 33.94
C GLY A 341 16.62 -25.03 34.25
N LYS A 342 15.64 -24.57 33.47
CA LYS A 342 14.21 -24.91 33.59
C LYS A 342 13.73 -25.71 32.36
N PRO A 343 14.24 -26.93 32.14
CA PRO A 343 13.93 -27.73 30.95
C PRO A 343 12.44 -28.04 30.77
N LYS A 344 11.69 -28.21 31.87
CA LYS A 344 10.24 -28.46 31.81
C LYS A 344 9.47 -27.30 31.18
N ASP A 345 9.79 -26.07 31.59
CA ASP A 345 9.14 -24.86 31.05
C ASP A 345 9.56 -24.61 29.59
N ALA A 346 10.81 -24.97 29.25
CA ALA A 346 11.30 -24.92 27.88
C ALA A 346 10.56 -25.91 26.97
N LEU A 347 10.36 -27.14 27.43
CA LEU A 347 9.65 -28.19 26.71
C LEU A 347 8.21 -27.78 26.37
N GLU A 348 7.49 -27.12 27.27
CA GLU A 348 6.14 -26.60 27.00
C GLU A 348 6.13 -25.58 25.84
N SER A 349 7.15 -24.70 25.81
CA SER A 349 7.31 -23.68 24.78
C SER A 349 7.67 -24.31 23.44
N PHE A 350 8.62 -25.24 23.41
CA PHE A 350 9.02 -25.95 22.19
C PHE A 350 7.93 -26.89 21.66
N THR A 351 7.10 -27.46 22.52
CA THR A 351 5.93 -28.25 22.11
C THR A 351 4.87 -27.35 21.41
N SER A 352 4.63 -26.16 21.96
CA SER A 352 3.74 -25.17 21.36
C SER A 352 4.25 -24.72 19.98
N LEU A 353 5.57 -24.47 19.89
CA LEU A 353 6.26 -24.14 18.64
C LEU A 353 6.18 -25.25 17.59
N SER A 354 6.47 -26.49 17.99
CA SER A 354 6.35 -27.69 17.15
C SER A 354 4.95 -27.83 16.55
N THR A 355 3.93 -27.55 17.35
CA THR A 355 2.53 -27.57 16.89
C THR A 355 2.27 -26.51 15.81
N ILE A 356 2.86 -25.32 15.93
CA ILE A 356 2.73 -24.26 14.91
C ILE A 356 3.40 -24.71 13.60
N TYR A 357 4.63 -25.19 13.64
CA TYR A 357 5.33 -25.62 12.41
C TYR A 357 4.64 -26.82 11.74
N TRP A 358 4.19 -27.79 12.53
CA TRP A 358 3.45 -28.95 12.02
C TRP A 358 2.17 -28.53 11.28
N LYS A 359 1.35 -27.67 11.90
CA LYS A 359 0.08 -27.19 11.30
C LYS A 359 0.31 -26.34 10.04
N ASN A 360 1.49 -25.75 9.89
CA ASN A 360 1.88 -24.93 8.75
C ASN A 360 2.66 -25.68 7.67
N PHE A 361 2.83 -27.00 7.82
CA PHE A 361 3.62 -27.83 6.91
C PHE A 361 5.07 -27.33 6.75
N ASP A 362 5.61 -26.60 7.73
CA ASP A 362 7.02 -26.21 7.78
C ASP A 362 7.85 -27.37 8.33
N THR A 363 8.09 -28.37 7.49
CA THR A 363 8.77 -29.61 7.86
C THR A 363 10.22 -29.38 8.31
N LEU A 364 10.90 -28.37 7.74
CA LEU A 364 12.27 -28.03 8.09
C LEU A 364 12.36 -27.47 9.50
N SER A 365 11.55 -26.45 9.82
CA SER A 365 11.55 -25.86 11.15
C SER A 365 10.99 -26.83 12.19
N TRP A 366 10.00 -27.65 11.80
CA TRP A 366 9.48 -28.73 12.64
C TRP A 366 10.56 -29.78 13.00
N ALA A 367 11.41 -30.17 12.05
CA ALA A 367 12.51 -31.10 12.31
C ALA A 367 13.58 -30.47 13.22
N LYS A 368 13.93 -29.19 12.99
CA LYS A 368 14.90 -28.47 13.84
C LYS A 368 14.44 -28.42 15.30
N ILE A 369 13.16 -28.13 15.53
CA ILE A 369 12.66 -28.02 16.90
C ILE A 369 12.59 -29.37 17.64
N GLN A 370 12.53 -30.51 16.93
CA GLN A 370 12.62 -31.82 17.59
C GLN A 370 13.97 -32.01 18.31
N ASN A 371 15.06 -31.44 17.78
CA ASN A 371 16.36 -31.50 18.44
C ASN A 371 16.38 -30.69 19.73
N ASP A 372 15.79 -29.50 19.73
CA ASP A 372 15.69 -28.65 20.93
C ASP A 372 14.77 -29.30 21.99
N ILE A 373 13.70 -29.97 21.57
CA ILE A 373 12.84 -30.79 22.43
C ILE A 373 13.62 -31.95 23.06
N ALA A 374 14.45 -32.65 22.27
CA ALA A 374 15.24 -33.78 22.78
C ALA A 374 16.37 -33.36 23.73
N TYR A 375 16.84 -32.11 23.63
CA TYR A 375 17.89 -31.55 24.49
C TYR A 375 17.34 -31.00 25.82
N SER A 376 16.05 -30.68 25.88
CA SER A 376 15.35 -30.17 27.06
C SER A 376 14.83 -31.33 27.92
#